data_AF-A0A4V0NFW7-F1
#
_entry.id   AF-A0A4V0NFW7-F1
#
_cell.length_a   1.000
_cell.length_b   1.000
_cell.length_c   1.000
_cell.angle_alpha   90.00
_cell.angle_beta   90.00
_cell.angle_gamma   90.00
#
_symmetry.space_group_name_H-M   'P 1'
#
loop_
_entity.id
_entity.type
_entity.pdbx_description
1 polymer ?
#
loop_
_entity_poly.entity_id
_entity_poly.type
_entity_poly.pdbx_seq_one_letter_code
_entity_poly.pdbx_strand_id
1 'polypeptide(L)'
;MKIASRPRVILRRCSTYDVEKIRSIVRSGLEELSLRPRGRTLIKPNVVASGAHFPHAYTRPEFIEGVIGALRDRDDGRVTELAVGERCGITLPTRMTYEGAGYYPMFRRTGVKHYHFEEEQQVEIRLTHEGRLRDYLFTPEPVAKADFFVNCPKFKSHPWTTVTFSMKNYIGIQDDRHRLIDHDHRLNEKVADLQYIVQPQFIAIDAITAGEGRMLTPTPFDLGLILMGNNQVAFDSVCCQIIGVDPRSVDHIRLASERGFGPMDLGEIEITGDVTLEEARQKAKGFKVGLVRVEKYFEGTNITAYAGAPPEPEHTDYCWGGCPGAIEEAIEILREYDKECDAKMPRMHVVFGAYEGPIDAKPGEKVVFIGDCATYKGKIGDQLISIDSLYRERSARDPYTAKHDDVLAKMVKVTTKLAKARNESVIRLEGCPVSVAEQVLTLVTLGKTKNPYFAADQVLEFNKAYVAWRGASLVKRLAGKPYQVHGACSRGEAAPELPAEPPSPPAAE
;
A
#
# COMPACT_ATOMS: atom_id res chain seq x y z
N MET A 1 21.23 -3.33 -11.37
CA MET A 1 20.72 -4.70 -11.10
C MET A 1 20.10 -5.28 -12.36
N LYS A 2 20.80 -6.24 -12.97
CA LYS A 2 20.23 -7.16 -13.93
C LYS A 2 19.17 -8.05 -13.28
N ILE A 3 18.01 -8.16 -13.91
CA ILE A 3 16.96 -9.09 -13.49
C ILE A 3 17.49 -10.53 -13.60
N ALA A 4 17.24 -11.36 -12.58
CA ALA A 4 17.69 -12.74 -12.55
C ALA A 4 17.14 -13.53 -13.76
N SER A 5 18.04 -14.13 -14.55
CA SER A 5 17.66 -14.88 -15.76
C SER A 5 16.99 -16.23 -15.48
N ARG A 6 17.17 -16.75 -14.26
CA ARG A 6 16.45 -17.92 -13.74
C ARG A 6 16.03 -17.64 -12.30
N PRO A 7 14.86 -17.02 -12.10
CA PRO A 7 14.33 -16.73 -10.78
C PRO A 7 14.19 -17.98 -9.92
N ARG A 8 14.44 -17.84 -8.62
CA ARG A 8 14.22 -18.90 -7.63
C ARG A 8 13.31 -18.41 -6.51
N VAL A 9 12.37 -19.27 -6.10
CA VAL A 9 11.50 -19.06 -4.94
C VAL A 9 11.64 -20.26 -4.00
N ILE A 10 12.00 -19.99 -2.75
CA ILE A 10 12.29 -20.98 -1.72
C ILE A 10 11.14 -20.97 -0.70
N LEU A 11 10.50 -22.12 -0.49
CA LEU A 11 9.38 -22.30 0.43
C LEU A 11 9.86 -23.03 1.69
N ARG A 12 9.78 -22.38 2.85
CA ARG A 12 10.20 -22.96 4.13
C ARG A 12 9.09 -23.01 5.15
N ARG A 13 9.02 -24.10 5.94
CA ARG A 13 8.09 -24.21 7.06
C ARG A 13 8.53 -23.34 8.25
N CYS A 14 7.64 -22.46 8.73
CA CYS A 14 7.85 -21.73 9.98
C CYS A 14 6.50 -21.37 10.62
N SER A 15 6.16 -22.04 11.74
CA SER A 15 4.89 -21.86 12.44
C SER A 15 4.96 -20.89 13.63
N THR A 16 6.13 -20.31 13.90
CA THR A 16 6.38 -19.53 15.13
C THR A 16 7.22 -18.30 14.83
N TYR A 17 6.93 -17.19 15.51
CA TYR A 17 7.75 -15.98 15.47
C TYR A 17 9.00 -16.08 16.37
N ASP A 18 9.75 -17.18 16.24
CA ASP A 18 11.02 -17.39 16.94
C ASP A 18 12.17 -16.78 16.11
N VAL A 19 12.89 -15.81 16.69
CA VAL A 19 13.89 -15.01 15.99
C VAL A 19 15.03 -15.86 15.44
N GLU A 20 15.56 -16.80 16.23
CA GLU A 20 16.70 -17.62 15.81
C GLU A 20 16.32 -18.63 14.74
N LYS A 21 15.12 -19.21 14.81
CA LYS A 21 14.57 -20.05 13.75
C LYS A 21 14.40 -19.27 12.45
N ILE A 22 13.82 -18.07 12.52
CA ILE A 22 13.65 -17.20 11.34
C ILE A 22 15.03 -16.84 10.76
N ARG A 23 15.98 -16.44 11.59
CA ARG A 23 17.37 -16.16 11.19
C ARG A 23 17.99 -17.35 10.46
N SER A 24 17.89 -18.56 11.02
CA SER A 24 18.43 -19.77 10.40
C SER A 24 17.79 -20.06 9.03
N ILE A 25 16.46 -19.92 8.93
CA ILE A 25 15.72 -20.11 7.67
C ILE A 25 16.19 -19.08 6.63
N VAL A 26 16.20 -17.80 6.99
CA VAL A 26 16.58 -16.70 6.09
C VAL A 26 18.04 -16.81 5.66
N ARG A 27 18.95 -17.18 6.58
CA ARG A 27 20.36 -17.42 6.27
C ARG A 27 20.52 -18.52 5.24
N SER A 28 19.81 -19.65 5.40
CA SER A 28 19.84 -20.75 4.44
C SER A 28 19.31 -20.33 3.07
N GLY A 29 18.28 -19.47 3.01
CA GLY A 29 17.76 -18.94 1.74
C GLY A 29 18.76 -18.03 1.04
N LEU A 30 19.43 -17.14 1.79
CA LEU A 30 20.54 -16.36 1.25
C LEU A 30 21.67 -17.29 0.74
N GLU A 31 21.93 -18.43 1.40
CA GLU A 31 23.03 -19.37 1.04
C GLU A 31 22.70 -20.06 -0.28
N GLU A 32 21.48 -20.57 -0.37
CA GLU A 32 20.95 -21.22 -1.55
C GLU A 32 20.89 -20.28 -2.76
N LEU A 33 20.56 -19.00 -2.56
CA LEU A 33 20.58 -17.97 -3.60
C LEU A 33 22.00 -17.41 -3.88
N SER A 34 23.01 -17.85 -3.14
CA SER A 34 24.38 -17.32 -3.21
C SER A 34 24.47 -15.80 -3.05
N LEU A 35 23.58 -15.22 -2.25
CA LEU A 35 23.50 -13.78 -2.03
C LEU A 35 24.33 -13.36 -0.83
N ARG A 36 24.98 -12.21 -0.95
CA ARG A 36 25.66 -11.51 0.15
C ARG A 36 25.25 -10.05 0.16
N PRO A 37 24.89 -9.49 1.33
CA PRO A 37 24.62 -8.06 1.44
C PRO A 37 25.91 -7.27 1.17
N ARG A 38 25.76 -6.02 0.73
CA ARG A 38 26.88 -5.14 0.39
C ARG A 38 26.44 -3.68 0.35
N GLY A 39 27.41 -2.77 0.44
CA GLY A 39 27.18 -1.33 0.35
C GLY A 39 26.10 -0.86 1.33
N ARG A 40 25.24 0.04 0.86
CA ARG A 40 24.04 0.43 1.60
C ARG A 40 22.98 -0.65 1.43
N THR A 41 22.85 -1.48 2.46
CA THR A 41 21.83 -2.53 2.55
C THR A 41 20.58 -2.00 3.25
N LEU A 42 19.45 -1.98 2.55
CA LEU A 42 18.18 -1.48 3.06
C LEU A 42 17.12 -2.58 3.10
N ILE A 43 16.53 -2.78 4.27
CA ILE A 43 15.39 -3.66 4.49
C ILE A 43 14.11 -2.82 4.48
N LYS A 44 13.16 -3.19 3.62
CA LYS A 44 11.84 -2.58 3.51
C LYS A 44 10.77 -3.54 4.03
N PRO A 45 10.29 -3.39 5.28
CA PRO A 45 9.15 -4.17 5.77
C PRO A 45 7.84 -3.75 5.06
N ASN A 46 6.72 -4.38 5.42
CA ASN A 46 5.38 -3.82 5.22
C ASN A 46 4.78 -3.43 6.57
N VAL A 47 4.56 -2.13 6.85
CA VAL A 47 3.99 -1.66 8.13
C VAL A 47 2.91 -0.61 7.86
N VAL A 48 1.73 -1.01 7.36
CA VAL A 48 0.71 -0.03 6.95
C VAL A 48 0.00 0.64 8.13
N ALA A 49 -0.33 -0.13 9.17
CA ALA A 49 -0.93 0.32 10.42
C ALA A 49 -0.53 -0.64 11.54
N SER A 50 -0.71 -0.25 12.81
CA SER A 50 -0.34 -1.08 13.96
C SER A 50 -1.12 -0.70 15.22
N GLY A 51 -0.87 -1.39 16.33
CA GLY A 51 -1.60 -1.25 17.59
C GLY A 51 -2.72 -2.29 17.75
N ALA A 52 -3.47 -2.17 18.84
CA ALA A 52 -4.45 -3.18 19.26
C ALA A 52 -5.55 -3.46 18.22
N HIS A 53 -5.90 -2.46 17.40
CA HIS A 53 -6.91 -2.58 16.35
C HIS A 53 -6.37 -3.06 15.00
N PHE A 54 -5.03 -3.10 14.84
CA PHE A 54 -4.38 -3.49 13.58
C PHE A 54 -3.26 -4.51 13.82
N PRO A 55 -3.51 -5.62 14.56
CA PRO A 55 -2.45 -6.55 15.01
C PRO A 55 -1.79 -7.33 13.87
N HIS A 56 -2.41 -7.38 12.69
CA HIS A 56 -1.97 -8.19 11.54
C HIS A 56 -1.70 -7.37 10.28
N ALA A 57 -1.72 -6.03 10.38
CA ALA A 57 -1.52 -5.11 9.27
C ALA A 57 -0.03 -4.83 8.96
N TYR A 58 0.88 -5.61 9.52
CA TYR A 58 2.31 -5.39 9.38
C TYR A 58 3.12 -6.69 9.43
N THR A 59 4.33 -6.61 8.90
CA THR A 59 5.39 -7.61 9.04
C THR A 59 5.92 -7.54 10.46
N ARG A 60 5.90 -8.65 11.19
CA ARG A 60 6.23 -8.62 12.62
C ARG A 60 7.70 -8.27 12.89
N PRO A 61 8.00 -7.55 13.97
CA PRO A 61 9.37 -7.14 14.30
C PRO A 61 10.31 -8.34 14.52
N GLU A 62 9.81 -9.47 15.05
CA GLU A 62 10.60 -10.69 15.23
C GLU A 62 11.08 -11.27 13.89
N PHE A 63 10.24 -11.15 12.86
CA PHE A 63 10.62 -11.56 11.50
C PHE A 63 11.75 -10.68 10.95
N ILE A 64 11.62 -9.37 11.10
CA ILE A 64 12.66 -8.42 10.68
C ILE A 64 13.95 -8.62 11.47
N GLU A 65 13.86 -8.89 12.78
CA GLU A 65 15.01 -9.20 13.63
C GLU A 65 15.77 -10.45 13.12
N GLY A 66 15.05 -11.51 12.75
CA GLY A 66 15.63 -12.69 12.13
C GLY A 66 16.29 -12.39 10.78
N VAL A 67 15.67 -11.56 9.93
CA VAL A 67 16.25 -11.12 8.65
C VAL A 67 17.52 -10.29 8.87
N ILE A 68 17.54 -9.37 9.83
CA ILE A 68 18.72 -8.58 10.20
C ILE A 68 19.86 -9.51 10.62
N GLY A 69 19.59 -10.49 11.49
CA GLY A 69 20.57 -11.48 11.91
C GLY A 69 21.14 -12.29 10.74
N ALA A 70 20.28 -12.74 9.82
CA ALA A 70 20.68 -13.53 8.67
C ALA A 70 21.54 -12.74 7.67
N LEU A 71 21.25 -11.46 7.47
CA LEU A 71 22.09 -10.58 6.64
C LEU A 71 23.46 -10.38 7.29
N ARG A 72 23.53 -10.16 8.61
CA ARG A 72 24.80 -10.05 9.34
C ARG A 72 25.63 -11.32 9.27
N ASP A 73 25.00 -12.49 9.33
CA ASP A 73 25.71 -13.77 9.19
C ASP A 73 26.35 -13.96 7.80
N ARG A 74 25.81 -13.29 6.78
CA ARG A 74 26.24 -13.41 5.38
C ARG A 74 27.10 -12.26 4.88
N ASP A 75 27.24 -11.21 5.68
CA ASP A 75 28.14 -10.10 5.42
C ASP A 75 29.60 -10.58 5.43
N ASP A 76 30.32 -10.28 4.36
CA ASP A 76 31.76 -10.56 4.21
C ASP A 76 32.62 -9.30 4.41
N GLY A 77 32.06 -8.27 5.05
CA GLY A 77 32.73 -6.99 5.33
C GLY A 77 32.47 -5.91 4.27
N ARG A 78 31.58 -6.17 3.30
CA ARG A 78 31.24 -5.22 2.23
C ARG A 78 30.06 -4.32 2.57
N VAL A 79 29.30 -4.59 3.63
CA VAL A 79 28.20 -3.72 4.06
C VAL A 79 28.76 -2.45 4.70
N THR A 80 28.40 -1.29 4.14
CA THR A 80 28.78 0.03 4.68
C THR A 80 27.68 0.62 5.56
N GLU A 81 26.44 0.18 5.35
CA GLU A 81 25.27 0.57 6.14
C GLU A 81 24.22 -0.55 6.08
N LEU A 82 23.66 -0.94 7.22
CA LEU A 82 22.48 -1.80 7.30
C LEU A 82 21.33 -1.03 7.96
N ALA A 83 20.22 -0.86 7.24
CA ALA A 83 19.09 -0.07 7.71
C ALA A 83 17.72 -0.72 7.45
N VAL A 84 16.71 -0.31 8.21
CA VAL A 84 15.29 -0.64 8.01
C VAL A 84 14.50 0.63 7.70
N GLY A 85 13.62 0.64 6.69
CA GLY A 85 12.87 1.86 6.34
C GLY A 85 11.49 1.65 5.72
N GLU A 86 10.55 2.53 6.08
CA GLU A 86 9.15 2.50 5.66
C GLU A 86 8.52 3.90 5.66
N ARG A 87 7.48 4.08 4.83
CA ARG A 87 6.42 5.09 4.95
C ARG A 87 5.10 4.36 5.20
N CYS A 88 4.58 4.47 6.42
CA CYS A 88 3.34 3.79 6.83
C CYS A 88 2.08 4.36 6.12
N GLY A 89 0.89 3.94 6.53
CA GLY A 89 -0.39 4.36 5.93
C GLY A 89 -0.53 5.88 5.75
N ILE A 90 -1.30 6.28 4.74
CA ILE A 90 -1.54 7.71 4.43
C ILE A 90 -2.08 8.39 5.69
N THR A 91 -1.59 9.59 5.99
CA THR A 91 -1.88 10.38 7.21
C THR A 91 -1.38 9.80 8.53
N LEU A 92 -0.86 8.57 8.59
CA LEU A 92 -0.29 8.00 9.80
C LEU A 92 1.22 8.28 9.89
N PRO A 93 1.72 8.92 10.96
CA PRO A 93 3.16 9.03 11.17
C PRO A 93 3.81 7.64 11.31
N THR A 94 4.89 7.39 10.57
CA THR A 94 5.65 6.14 10.67
C THR A 94 6.17 5.95 12.09
N ARG A 95 6.52 7.04 12.79
CA ARG A 95 6.90 7.00 14.21
C ARG A 95 5.85 6.33 15.10
N MET A 96 4.57 6.69 14.93
CA MET A 96 3.47 6.09 15.69
C MET A 96 3.33 4.60 15.36
N THR A 97 3.38 4.29 14.07
CA THR A 97 3.15 2.93 13.60
C THR A 97 4.29 1.98 13.99
N TYR A 98 5.55 2.44 13.97
CA TYR A 98 6.69 1.69 14.50
C TYR A 98 6.59 1.44 16.00
N GLU A 99 6.12 2.41 16.78
CA GLU A 99 5.90 2.22 18.22
C GLU A 99 4.84 1.14 18.46
N GLY A 100 3.66 1.28 17.84
CA GLY A 100 2.56 0.32 17.98
C GLY A 100 2.84 -1.08 17.42
N ALA A 101 3.81 -1.22 16.52
CA ALA A 101 4.26 -2.49 15.97
C ALA A 101 5.45 -3.10 16.74
N GLY A 102 5.97 -2.43 17.78
CA GLY A 102 7.11 -2.92 18.55
C GLY A 102 8.47 -2.83 17.83
N TYR A 103 8.59 -2.00 16.81
CA TYR A 103 9.83 -1.84 16.03
C TYR A 103 10.93 -1.10 16.79
N TYR A 104 10.61 -0.08 17.60
CA TYR A 104 11.64 0.61 18.39
C TYR A 104 12.34 -0.28 19.43
N PRO A 105 11.62 -1.13 20.20
CA PRO A 105 12.27 -2.18 20.99
C PRO A 105 13.23 -3.06 20.17
N MET A 106 12.82 -3.51 18.98
CA MET A 106 13.67 -4.30 18.08
C MET A 106 14.89 -3.51 17.56
N PHE A 107 14.72 -2.25 17.18
CA PHE A 107 15.83 -1.38 16.77
C PHE A 107 16.86 -1.19 17.89
N ARG A 108 16.40 -1.07 19.15
CA ARG A 108 17.31 -0.99 20.31
C ARG A 108 18.09 -2.29 20.53
N ARG A 109 17.43 -3.46 20.45
CA ARG A 109 18.10 -4.77 20.60
C ARG A 109 19.13 -5.02 19.50
N THR A 110 18.75 -4.72 18.25
CA THR A 110 19.59 -5.01 17.09
C THR A 110 20.66 -3.97 16.84
N GLY A 111 20.46 -2.72 17.30
CA GLY A 111 21.32 -1.58 16.96
C GLY A 111 21.26 -1.20 15.47
N VAL A 112 20.27 -1.69 14.72
CA VAL A 112 20.15 -1.39 13.28
C VAL A 112 19.75 0.07 13.07
N LYS A 113 20.28 0.69 12.01
CA LYS A 113 19.81 2.01 11.59
C LYS A 113 18.36 1.91 11.13
N HIS A 114 17.57 2.94 11.36
CA HIS A 114 16.19 2.98 10.85
C HIS A 114 15.87 4.33 10.23
N TYR A 115 14.98 4.29 9.24
CA TYR A 115 14.49 5.44 8.51
C TYR A 115 12.97 5.54 8.62
N HIS A 116 12.51 6.77 8.80
CA HIS A 116 11.12 7.18 8.55
C HIS A 116 11.12 7.86 7.20
N PHE A 117 10.58 7.22 6.17
CA PHE A 117 10.75 7.70 4.80
C PHE A 117 10.17 9.10 4.54
N GLU A 118 9.09 9.48 5.25
CA GLU A 118 8.53 10.84 5.23
C GLU A 118 9.41 11.90 5.92
N GLU A 119 10.51 11.49 6.53
CA GLU A 119 11.51 12.39 7.09
C GLU A 119 12.74 12.51 6.20
N GLU A 120 12.92 11.61 5.23
CA GLU A 120 14.08 11.62 4.35
C GLU A 120 13.89 12.51 3.13
N GLN A 121 15.00 12.94 2.53
CA GLN A 121 14.93 13.67 1.26
C GLN A 121 14.31 12.77 0.20
N GLN A 122 13.32 13.30 -0.51
CA GLN A 122 12.68 12.70 -1.67
C GLN A 122 13.47 13.13 -2.90
N VAL A 123 14.16 12.18 -3.54
CA VAL A 123 14.96 12.38 -4.75
C VAL A 123 14.19 11.93 -5.97
N GLU A 124 14.46 12.58 -7.10
CA GLU A 124 13.79 12.30 -8.36
C GLU A 124 14.41 11.09 -9.10
N ILE A 125 13.53 10.24 -9.64
CA ILE A 125 13.85 9.14 -10.53
C ILE A 125 13.13 9.40 -11.85
N ARG A 126 13.89 9.64 -12.92
CA ARG A 126 13.36 9.75 -14.29
C ARG A 126 12.88 8.39 -14.77
N LEU A 127 11.71 8.37 -15.42
CA LEU A 127 11.15 7.22 -16.11
C LEU A 127 11.18 7.49 -17.62
N THR A 128 11.65 6.52 -18.39
CA THR A 128 11.82 6.67 -19.85
C THR A 128 11.18 5.56 -20.65
N HIS A 129 10.56 4.56 -20.00
CA HIS A 129 9.84 3.50 -20.68
C HIS A 129 8.55 3.98 -21.34
N GLU A 130 8.14 3.28 -22.38
CA GLU A 130 6.84 3.49 -23.04
C GLU A 130 5.68 3.11 -22.11
N GLY A 131 4.56 3.84 -22.21
CA GLY A 131 3.37 3.57 -21.40
C GLY A 131 3.49 3.92 -19.90
N ARG A 132 4.56 4.63 -19.51
CA ARG A 132 4.69 5.21 -18.16
C ARG A 132 3.56 6.19 -17.86
N LEU A 133 3.08 6.20 -16.62
CA LEU A 133 2.11 7.19 -16.14
C LEU A 133 2.74 8.58 -16.07
N ARG A 134 4.03 8.64 -15.75
CA ARG A 134 4.78 9.87 -15.47
C ARG A 134 6.19 9.78 -15.97
N ASP A 135 6.73 10.94 -16.31
CA ASP A 135 8.11 11.12 -16.71
C ASP A 135 9.11 11.00 -15.55
N TYR A 136 8.66 11.16 -14.32
CA TYR A 136 9.49 11.05 -13.13
C TYR A 136 8.65 10.75 -11.89
N LEU A 137 9.32 10.18 -10.88
CA LEU A 137 8.77 9.90 -9.56
C LEU A 137 9.71 10.40 -8.48
N PHE A 138 9.17 10.67 -7.30
CA PHE A 138 9.96 10.96 -6.11
C PHE A 138 10.02 9.73 -5.20
N THR A 139 11.20 9.45 -4.65
CA THR A 139 11.47 8.35 -3.73
C THR A 139 12.40 8.79 -2.60
N PRO A 140 12.32 8.21 -1.39
CA PRO A 140 13.29 8.46 -0.33
C PRO A 140 14.71 8.14 -0.78
N GLU A 141 15.65 9.01 -0.45
CA GLU A 141 17.08 8.86 -0.77
C GLU A 141 17.65 7.49 -0.35
N PRO A 142 17.33 6.93 0.83
CA PRO A 142 17.87 5.63 1.22
C PRO A 142 17.44 4.50 0.27
N VAL A 143 16.27 4.62 -0.36
CA VAL A 143 15.78 3.66 -1.35
C VAL A 143 16.53 3.83 -2.67
N ALA A 144 16.66 5.08 -3.17
CA ALA A 144 17.36 5.35 -4.42
C ALA A 144 18.84 4.92 -4.40
N LYS A 145 19.48 5.05 -3.23
CA LYS A 145 20.91 4.75 -3.04
C LYS A 145 21.18 3.38 -2.44
N ALA A 146 20.19 2.48 -2.38
CA ALA A 146 20.41 1.12 -1.90
C ALA A 146 21.26 0.32 -2.91
N ASP A 147 22.32 -0.32 -2.43
CA ASP A 147 23.15 -1.25 -3.21
C ASP A 147 22.64 -2.69 -3.08
N PHE A 148 22.11 -3.01 -1.90
CA PHE A 148 21.42 -4.26 -1.62
C PHE A 148 20.06 -3.98 -0.98
N PHE A 149 18.99 -4.14 -1.75
CA PHE A 149 17.63 -3.92 -1.32
C PHE A 149 16.96 -5.25 -0.95
N VAL A 150 16.43 -5.31 0.27
CA VAL A 150 15.71 -6.47 0.82
C VAL A 150 14.26 -6.09 1.03
N ASN A 151 13.34 -6.74 0.32
CA ASN A 151 11.91 -6.50 0.49
C ASN A 151 11.31 -7.54 1.43
N CYS A 152 10.69 -7.09 2.53
CA CYS A 152 10.08 -7.93 3.54
C CYS A 152 8.57 -7.65 3.64
N PRO A 153 7.76 -8.07 2.64
CA PRO A 153 6.32 -7.86 2.68
C PRO A 153 5.64 -8.73 3.76
N LYS A 154 4.38 -8.40 4.03
CA LYS A 154 3.43 -9.24 4.78
C LYS A 154 2.61 -10.07 3.79
N PHE A 155 2.44 -11.37 4.06
CA PHE A 155 1.58 -12.20 3.22
C PHE A 155 0.10 -11.86 3.45
N LYS A 156 -0.48 -10.98 2.64
CA LYS A 156 -1.90 -10.62 2.75
C LYS A 156 -2.58 -10.29 1.43
N SER A 157 -3.89 -10.51 1.39
CA SER A 157 -4.76 -10.01 0.33
C SER A 157 -4.83 -8.47 0.33
N HIS A 158 -5.51 -7.90 -0.65
CA HIS A 158 -5.66 -6.46 -0.76
C HIS A 158 -6.96 -6.08 -1.47
N PRO A 159 -7.73 -5.09 -0.96
CA PRO A 159 -9.04 -4.73 -1.52
C PRO A 159 -8.97 -4.02 -2.87
N TRP A 160 -7.80 -3.49 -3.25
CA TRP A 160 -7.64 -2.70 -4.49
C TRP A 160 -6.89 -3.40 -5.62
N THR A 161 -6.14 -4.45 -5.31
CA THR A 161 -5.17 -5.07 -6.25
C THR A 161 -5.11 -6.58 -6.10
N THR A 162 -6.15 -7.18 -5.50
CA THR A 162 -6.26 -8.62 -5.14
C THR A 162 -5.32 -9.04 -4.00
N VAL A 163 -4.03 -8.74 -4.13
CA VAL A 163 -2.96 -9.12 -3.20
C VAL A 163 -2.08 -7.93 -2.84
N THR A 164 -1.41 -8.01 -1.69
CA THR A 164 -0.34 -7.09 -1.32
C THR A 164 0.98 -7.57 -1.94
N PHE A 165 1.66 -8.51 -1.27
CA PHE A 165 2.97 -9.08 -1.62
C PHE A 165 4.01 -8.08 -2.17
N SER A 166 5.10 -8.56 -2.75
CA SER A 166 6.36 -7.82 -2.88
C SER A 166 6.19 -6.53 -3.66
N MET A 167 5.52 -6.60 -4.80
CA MET A 167 5.37 -5.47 -5.71
C MET A 167 4.49 -4.35 -5.12
N LYS A 168 3.35 -4.68 -4.51
CA LYS A 168 2.48 -3.66 -3.91
C LYS A 168 3.13 -2.99 -2.70
N ASN A 169 4.07 -3.67 -2.03
CA ASN A 169 4.82 -3.08 -0.90
C ASN A 169 5.60 -1.81 -1.32
N TYR A 170 5.85 -1.61 -2.62
CA TYR A 170 6.51 -0.42 -3.15
C TYR A 170 5.66 0.85 -3.05
N ILE A 171 4.33 0.73 -2.87
CA ILE A 171 3.52 1.90 -2.54
C ILE A 171 4.01 2.56 -1.24
N GLY A 172 4.58 1.76 -0.33
CA GLY A 172 5.29 2.17 0.89
C GLY A 172 6.59 2.96 0.66
N ILE A 173 7.07 3.09 -0.57
CA ILE A 173 8.26 3.89 -0.89
C ILE A 173 7.87 5.37 -1.03
N GLN A 174 6.74 5.65 -1.67
CA GLN A 174 6.30 7.03 -1.90
C GLN A 174 5.72 7.67 -0.63
N ASP A 175 6.00 8.96 -0.44
CA ASP A 175 5.32 9.78 0.56
C ASP A 175 3.83 9.99 0.20
N ASP A 176 3.04 10.56 1.11
CA ASP A 176 1.59 10.71 0.93
C ASP A 176 1.20 11.57 -0.29
N ARG A 177 2.00 12.59 -0.63
CA ARG A 177 1.68 13.53 -1.71
C ARG A 177 1.80 12.83 -3.06
N HIS A 178 2.83 12.01 -3.21
CA HIS A 178 3.10 11.25 -4.44
C HIS A 178 2.29 9.94 -4.47
N ARG A 179 2.03 9.35 -3.30
CA ARG A 179 1.25 8.11 -3.17
C ARG A 179 -0.20 8.28 -3.64
N LEU A 180 -0.83 9.45 -3.41
CA LEU A 180 -2.22 9.70 -3.81
C LEU A 180 -2.40 10.01 -5.31
N ILE A 181 -1.33 10.36 -6.00
CA ILE A 181 -1.35 10.57 -7.44
C ILE A 181 -1.52 9.21 -8.14
N ASP A 182 -2.48 9.09 -9.06
CA ASP A 182 -2.81 7.83 -9.77
C ASP A 182 -3.19 6.67 -8.82
N HIS A 183 -3.64 6.98 -7.60
CA HIS A 183 -4.21 6.00 -6.67
C HIS A 183 -5.73 5.91 -6.89
N ASP A 184 -6.09 5.45 -8.08
CA ASP A 184 -7.45 5.34 -8.59
C ASP A 184 -7.57 4.10 -9.48
N HIS A 185 -8.31 4.17 -10.59
CA HIS A 185 -8.41 3.07 -11.53
C HIS A 185 -7.07 2.69 -12.19
N ARG A 186 -6.05 3.57 -12.12
CA ARG A 186 -4.70 3.33 -12.65
C ARG A 186 -3.67 2.83 -11.62
N LEU A 187 -4.13 2.39 -10.45
CA LEU A 187 -3.27 1.96 -9.34
C LEU A 187 -2.33 0.81 -9.74
N ASN A 188 -2.77 -0.12 -10.58
CA ASN A 188 -1.95 -1.26 -10.99
C ASN A 188 -0.78 -0.83 -11.89
N GLU A 189 -1.02 0.08 -12.83
CA GLU A 189 0.01 0.69 -13.69
C GLU A 189 1.02 1.46 -12.85
N LYS A 190 0.55 2.16 -11.82
CA LYS A 190 1.43 2.83 -10.86
C LYS A 190 2.35 1.83 -10.15
N VAL A 191 1.82 0.71 -9.66
CA VAL A 191 2.63 -0.34 -9.02
C VAL A 191 3.66 -0.91 -10.00
N ALA A 192 3.30 -1.05 -11.27
CA ALA A 192 4.21 -1.48 -12.33
C ALA A 192 5.29 -0.41 -12.65
N ASP A 193 4.97 0.88 -12.58
CA ASP A 193 5.95 1.98 -12.76
C ASP A 193 6.94 2.06 -11.59
N LEU A 194 6.52 1.77 -10.37
CA LEU A 194 7.41 1.76 -9.20
C LEU A 194 8.55 0.72 -9.31
N GLN A 195 8.41 -0.28 -10.19
CA GLN A 195 9.45 -1.28 -10.44
C GLN A 195 10.73 -0.67 -11.03
N TYR A 196 10.62 0.50 -11.67
CA TYR A 196 11.76 1.21 -12.25
C TYR A 196 12.63 1.95 -11.21
N ILE A 197 12.17 2.08 -9.95
CA ILE A 197 12.90 2.76 -8.88
C ILE A 197 14.02 1.87 -8.30
N VAL A 198 13.72 0.62 -7.97
CA VAL A 198 14.65 -0.30 -7.31
C VAL A 198 14.15 -1.73 -7.50
N GLN A 199 15.04 -2.70 -7.60
CA GLN A 199 14.69 -4.13 -7.59
C GLN A 199 15.38 -4.83 -6.42
N PRO A 200 14.68 -5.70 -5.68
CA PRO A 200 15.24 -6.38 -4.53
C PRO A 200 16.18 -7.48 -5.01
N GLN A 201 17.37 -7.54 -4.41
CA GLN A 201 18.23 -8.71 -4.57
C GLN A 201 17.69 -9.88 -3.78
N PHE A 202 16.98 -9.60 -2.68
CA PHE A 202 16.40 -10.60 -1.81
C PHE A 202 15.00 -10.19 -1.34
N ILE A 203 14.07 -11.13 -1.38
CA ILE A 203 12.72 -10.99 -0.86
C ILE A 203 12.55 -12.04 0.23
N ALA A 204 11.98 -11.66 1.37
CA ALA A 204 11.61 -12.58 2.43
C ALA A 204 10.24 -12.19 3.00
N ILE A 205 9.20 -12.96 2.69
CA ILE A 205 7.83 -12.62 3.09
C ILE A 205 7.47 -13.24 4.44
N ASP A 206 6.86 -12.45 5.32
CA ASP A 206 6.22 -12.95 6.54
C ASP A 206 4.87 -13.60 6.17
N ALA A 207 4.91 -14.92 6.01
CA ALA A 207 3.76 -15.79 5.73
C ALA A 207 3.48 -16.75 6.89
N ILE A 208 3.97 -16.43 8.10
CA ILE A 208 3.71 -17.25 9.30
C ILE A 208 2.24 -17.11 9.66
N THR A 209 1.81 -15.88 9.96
CA THR A 209 0.40 -15.49 9.96
C THR A 209 0.13 -14.63 8.74
N ALA A 210 -0.62 -15.16 7.79
CA ALA A 210 -1.11 -14.42 6.63
C ALA A 210 -2.35 -13.57 6.98
N GLY A 211 -2.80 -12.72 6.06
CA GLY A 211 -3.98 -11.87 6.24
C GLY A 211 -4.97 -11.95 5.06
N GLU A 212 -6.22 -12.25 5.36
CA GLU A 212 -7.33 -12.36 4.39
C GLU A 212 -8.22 -11.12 4.34
N GLY A 213 -8.96 -10.99 3.23
CA GLY A 213 -9.88 -9.89 3.02
C GLY A 213 -9.18 -8.53 2.90
N ARG A 214 -9.19 -7.76 3.98
CA ARG A 214 -8.76 -6.36 4.01
C ARG A 214 -7.26 -6.16 4.21
N MET A 215 -6.78 -4.97 3.91
CA MET A 215 -5.36 -4.62 4.04
C MET A 215 -5.00 -4.00 5.39
N LEU A 216 -5.91 -3.27 6.06
CA LEU A 216 -5.69 -2.69 7.40
C LEU A 216 -6.24 -3.59 8.50
N THR A 217 -7.39 -4.21 8.27
CA THR A 217 -8.03 -5.14 9.21
C THR A 217 -8.11 -6.57 8.65
N PRO A 218 -6.99 -7.17 8.21
CA PRO A 218 -7.03 -8.52 7.67
C PRO A 218 -7.51 -9.52 8.72
N THR A 219 -8.30 -10.50 8.29
CA THR A 219 -8.56 -11.69 9.12
C THR A 219 -7.29 -12.54 9.14
N PRO A 220 -6.76 -12.91 10.32
CA PRO A 220 -5.53 -13.70 10.39
C PRO A 220 -5.75 -15.12 9.85
N PHE A 221 -4.77 -15.60 9.07
CA PHE A 221 -4.76 -16.96 8.51
C PHE A 221 -3.44 -17.64 8.83
N ASP A 222 -3.48 -18.81 9.48
CA ASP A 222 -2.27 -19.55 9.86
C ASP A 222 -1.72 -20.33 8.66
N LEU A 223 -0.81 -19.70 7.91
CA LEU A 223 -0.18 -20.32 6.75
C LEU A 223 1.10 -21.08 7.17
N GLY A 224 1.84 -20.54 8.15
CA GLY A 224 2.98 -21.19 8.79
C GLY A 224 4.19 -21.36 7.86
N LEU A 225 4.43 -20.37 6.97
CA LEU A 225 5.50 -20.40 5.97
C LEU A 225 6.40 -19.16 6.04
N ILE A 226 7.60 -19.30 5.49
CA ILE A 226 8.44 -18.20 5.04
C ILE A 226 8.80 -18.49 3.59
N LEU A 227 8.54 -17.53 2.70
CA LEU A 227 8.99 -17.63 1.32
C LEU A 227 10.12 -16.65 1.09
N MET A 228 11.10 -17.07 0.29
CA MET A 228 12.24 -16.23 -0.09
C MET A 228 12.46 -16.27 -1.59
N GLY A 229 13.02 -15.22 -2.18
CA GLY A 229 13.31 -15.22 -3.61
C GLY A 229 14.14 -14.02 -4.07
N ASN A 230 14.43 -13.98 -5.37
CA ASN A 230 15.35 -13.00 -5.98
C ASN A 230 14.76 -12.25 -7.19
N ASN A 231 13.46 -12.39 -7.45
CA ASN A 231 12.76 -11.70 -8.53
C ASN A 231 11.30 -11.45 -8.10
N GLN A 232 10.82 -10.20 -8.15
CA GLN A 232 9.50 -9.87 -7.60
C GLN A 232 8.34 -10.46 -8.38
N VAL A 233 8.39 -10.46 -9.71
CA VAL A 233 7.28 -10.97 -10.54
C VAL A 233 7.13 -12.48 -10.35
N ALA A 234 8.24 -13.21 -10.40
CA ALA A 234 8.26 -14.64 -10.14
C ALA A 234 7.81 -14.97 -8.71
N PHE A 235 8.27 -14.18 -7.73
CA PHE A 235 7.92 -14.36 -6.32
C PHE A 235 6.43 -14.16 -6.06
N ASP A 236 5.87 -13.05 -6.52
CA ASP A 236 4.44 -12.76 -6.36
C ASP A 236 3.59 -13.74 -7.17
N SER A 237 4.09 -14.25 -8.31
CA SER A 237 3.42 -15.31 -9.08
C SER A 237 3.31 -16.62 -8.32
N VAL A 238 4.39 -17.06 -7.65
CA VAL A 238 4.34 -18.23 -6.77
C VAL A 238 3.41 -18.00 -5.58
N CYS A 239 3.42 -16.80 -4.98
CA CYS A 239 2.50 -16.46 -3.90
C CYS A 239 1.02 -16.52 -4.35
N CYS A 240 0.70 -16.03 -5.55
CA CYS A 240 -0.64 -16.15 -6.13
C CYS A 240 -1.03 -17.62 -6.32
N GLN A 241 -0.12 -18.44 -6.83
CA GLN A 241 -0.36 -19.86 -7.06
C GLN A 241 -0.58 -20.67 -5.76
N ILE A 242 0.00 -20.23 -4.64
CA ILE A 242 -0.26 -20.82 -3.32
C ILE A 242 -1.72 -20.62 -2.90
N ILE A 243 -2.28 -19.42 -3.12
CA ILE A 243 -3.67 -19.09 -2.74
C ILE A 243 -4.69 -19.34 -3.86
N GLY A 244 -4.30 -20.02 -4.95
CA GLY A 244 -5.21 -20.35 -6.05
C GLY A 244 -5.62 -19.18 -6.94
N VAL A 245 -4.81 -18.12 -7.00
CA VAL A 245 -5.00 -16.96 -7.89
C VAL A 245 -4.13 -17.10 -9.14
N ASP A 246 -4.69 -16.84 -10.33
CA ASP A 246 -3.89 -16.72 -11.55
C ASP A 246 -3.09 -15.40 -11.52
N PRO A 247 -1.75 -15.40 -11.54
CA PRO A 247 -0.97 -14.17 -11.55
C PRO A 247 -1.29 -13.26 -12.76
N ARG A 248 -1.79 -13.81 -13.88
CA ARG A 248 -2.19 -13.02 -15.05
C ARG A 248 -3.42 -12.16 -14.79
N SER A 249 -4.29 -12.56 -13.86
CA SER A 249 -5.45 -11.75 -13.47
C SER A 249 -5.12 -10.67 -12.45
N VAL A 250 -3.86 -10.54 -12.04
CA VAL A 250 -3.37 -9.48 -11.15
C VAL A 250 -2.60 -8.48 -11.98
N ASP A 251 -3.26 -7.38 -12.35
CA ASP A 251 -2.76 -6.47 -13.40
C ASP A 251 -1.35 -5.96 -13.18
N HIS A 252 -0.98 -5.56 -11.96
CA HIS A 252 0.38 -5.06 -11.74
C HIS A 252 1.46 -6.14 -11.93
N ILE A 253 1.17 -7.41 -11.60
CA ILE A 253 2.07 -8.55 -11.85
C ILE A 253 2.21 -8.77 -13.36
N ARG A 254 1.08 -8.83 -14.06
CA ARG A 254 1.04 -8.98 -15.53
C ARG A 254 1.79 -7.86 -16.24
N LEU A 255 1.48 -6.60 -15.92
CA LEU A 255 2.11 -5.41 -16.51
C LEU A 255 3.62 -5.38 -16.28
N ALA A 256 4.09 -5.73 -15.07
CA ALA A 256 5.53 -5.78 -14.82
C ALA A 256 6.22 -6.94 -15.54
N SER A 257 5.54 -8.08 -15.70
CA SER A 257 6.04 -9.20 -16.50
C SER A 257 6.18 -8.81 -17.97
N GLU A 258 5.16 -8.19 -18.56
CA GLU A 258 5.16 -7.66 -19.93
C GLU A 258 6.29 -6.63 -20.16
N ARG A 259 6.67 -5.90 -19.11
CA ARG A 259 7.79 -4.94 -19.10
C ARG A 259 9.16 -5.59 -18.84
N GLY A 260 9.23 -6.91 -18.72
CA GLY A 260 10.49 -7.65 -18.58
C GLY A 260 11.07 -7.72 -17.16
N PHE A 261 10.29 -7.40 -16.11
CA PHE A 261 10.78 -7.50 -14.72
C PHE A 261 10.83 -8.94 -14.18
N GLY A 262 10.24 -9.90 -14.89
CA GLY A 262 10.34 -11.33 -14.57
C GLY A 262 9.21 -12.16 -15.16
N PRO A 263 9.32 -13.49 -15.10
CA PRO A 263 8.31 -14.41 -15.61
C PRO A 263 7.16 -14.62 -14.64
N MET A 264 5.98 -14.93 -15.18
CA MET A 264 4.83 -15.45 -14.43
C MET A 264 4.66 -16.96 -14.57
N ASP A 265 5.30 -17.57 -15.58
CA ASP A 265 5.20 -19.02 -15.81
C ASP A 265 6.02 -19.79 -14.78
N LEU A 266 5.38 -20.75 -14.11
CA LEU A 266 6.05 -21.62 -13.14
C LEU A 266 7.15 -22.47 -13.78
N GLY A 267 7.06 -22.77 -15.08
CA GLY A 267 8.13 -23.49 -15.81
C GLY A 267 9.44 -22.71 -15.89
N GLU A 268 9.38 -21.38 -15.75
CA GLU A 268 10.53 -20.48 -15.78
C GLU A 268 11.06 -20.13 -14.38
N ILE A 269 10.40 -20.63 -13.33
CA ILE A 269 10.69 -20.32 -11.93
C ILE A 269 11.17 -21.59 -11.23
N GLU A 270 12.38 -21.53 -10.65
CA GLU A 270 12.87 -22.63 -9.83
C GLU A 270 12.23 -22.56 -8.44
N ILE A 271 11.37 -23.54 -8.14
CA ILE A 271 10.73 -23.66 -6.82
C ILE A 271 11.46 -24.72 -6.01
N THR A 272 11.99 -24.31 -4.86
CA THR A 272 12.77 -25.13 -3.93
C THR A 272 12.21 -24.96 -2.53
N GLY A 273 12.62 -25.78 -1.58
CA GLY A 273 11.97 -25.73 -0.27
C GLY A 273 12.08 -27.00 0.54
N ASP A 274 11.74 -26.91 1.82
CA ASP A 274 11.31 -28.09 2.60
C ASP A 274 9.77 -28.26 2.56
N VAL A 275 9.10 -27.39 1.80
CA VAL A 275 7.68 -27.41 1.48
C VAL A 275 7.52 -27.32 -0.02
N THR A 276 6.78 -28.25 -0.61
CA THR A 276 6.42 -28.22 -2.04
C THR A 276 5.34 -27.18 -2.32
N LEU A 277 5.21 -26.74 -3.58
CA LEU A 277 4.12 -25.84 -3.97
C LEU A 277 2.75 -26.44 -3.68
N GLU A 278 2.59 -27.76 -3.86
CA GLU A 278 1.33 -28.44 -3.58
C GLU A 278 1.00 -28.47 -2.08
N GLU A 279 1.98 -28.77 -1.21
CA GLU A 279 1.76 -28.66 0.24
C GLU A 279 1.41 -27.22 0.67
N ALA A 280 2.05 -26.22 0.06
CA ALA A 280 1.72 -24.81 0.33
C ALA A 280 0.30 -24.46 -0.11
N ARG A 281 -0.17 -24.96 -1.27
CA ARG A 281 -1.56 -24.83 -1.74
C ARG A 281 -2.54 -25.50 -0.79
N GLN A 282 -2.23 -26.71 -0.32
CA GLN A 282 -3.09 -27.40 0.64
C GLN A 282 -3.18 -26.63 1.97
N LYS A 283 -2.08 -26.01 2.43
CA LYS A 283 -2.09 -25.13 3.60
C LYS A 283 -2.91 -23.86 3.40
N ALA A 284 -2.87 -23.28 2.21
CA ALA A 284 -3.63 -22.09 1.85
C ALA A 284 -5.06 -22.40 1.38
N LYS A 285 -5.53 -23.65 1.51
CA LYS A 285 -6.87 -24.03 1.08
C LYS A 285 -7.92 -23.21 1.84
N GLY A 286 -8.79 -22.55 1.08
CA GLY A 286 -9.83 -21.68 1.62
C GLY A 286 -9.41 -20.23 1.85
N PHE A 287 -8.17 -19.87 1.49
CA PHE A 287 -7.69 -18.50 1.61
C PHE A 287 -8.59 -17.51 0.85
N LYS A 288 -9.10 -16.47 1.53
CA LYS A 288 -10.01 -15.48 0.93
C LYS A 288 -9.28 -14.21 0.48
N VAL A 289 -9.33 -13.92 -0.81
CA VAL A 289 -8.90 -12.64 -1.38
C VAL A 289 -9.87 -11.51 -1.03
N GLY A 290 -9.39 -10.26 -1.18
CA GLY A 290 -10.10 -9.05 -0.77
C GLY A 290 -10.85 -8.32 -1.86
N LEU A 291 -10.76 -8.76 -3.12
CA LEU A 291 -11.32 -8.04 -4.26
C LEU A 291 -12.82 -8.32 -4.38
N VAL A 292 -13.64 -7.41 -3.86
CA VAL A 292 -15.11 -7.50 -3.89
C VAL A 292 -15.64 -6.16 -4.37
N ARG A 293 -16.63 -6.16 -5.27
CA ARG A 293 -17.30 -4.92 -5.66
C ARG A 293 -18.09 -4.35 -4.47
N VAL A 294 -17.96 -3.06 -4.22
CA VAL A 294 -18.61 -2.35 -3.11
C VAL A 294 -20.12 -2.61 -3.00
N GLU A 295 -20.82 -2.77 -4.13
CA GLU A 295 -22.25 -3.09 -4.17
C GLU A 295 -22.53 -4.46 -3.56
N LYS A 296 -21.70 -5.45 -3.89
CA LYS A 296 -21.79 -6.80 -3.34
C LYS A 296 -21.32 -6.83 -1.89
N TYR A 297 -20.31 -6.03 -1.55
CA TYR A 297 -19.76 -5.96 -0.19
C TYR A 297 -20.80 -5.52 0.84
N PHE A 298 -21.62 -4.53 0.49
CA PHE A 298 -22.63 -3.97 1.38
C PHE A 298 -24.01 -4.66 1.28
N GLU A 299 -24.15 -5.72 0.49
CA GLU A 299 -25.39 -6.47 0.39
C GLU A 299 -25.84 -6.98 1.78
N GLY A 300 -27.11 -6.73 2.12
CA GLY A 300 -27.66 -7.11 3.43
C GLY A 300 -27.28 -6.19 4.59
N THR A 301 -26.51 -5.11 4.36
CA THR A 301 -26.16 -4.11 5.39
C THR A 301 -27.09 -2.89 5.33
N ASN A 302 -26.90 -1.94 6.25
CA ASN A 302 -27.60 -0.64 6.23
C ASN A 302 -27.02 0.36 5.22
N ILE A 303 -25.93 0.02 4.54
CA ILE A 303 -25.36 0.84 3.46
C ILE A 303 -25.78 0.19 2.13
N THR A 304 -26.28 0.98 1.18
CA THR A 304 -26.48 0.54 -0.21
C THR A 304 -25.48 1.27 -1.08
N ALA A 305 -24.62 0.54 -1.77
CA ALA A 305 -23.62 1.14 -2.64
C ALA A 305 -24.03 1.04 -4.11
N TYR A 306 -23.70 2.08 -4.85
CA TYR A 306 -23.91 2.20 -6.29
C TYR A 306 -22.59 2.61 -6.93
N ALA A 307 -22.10 1.85 -7.91
CA ALA A 307 -20.89 2.20 -8.63
C ALA A 307 -21.15 2.22 -10.13
N GLY A 308 -20.90 3.37 -10.74
CA GLY A 308 -20.82 3.53 -12.18
C GLY A 308 -19.38 3.51 -12.69
N ALA A 309 -19.22 3.72 -13.99
CA ALA A 309 -17.92 3.71 -14.63
C ALA A 309 -16.98 4.82 -14.08
N PRO A 310 -15.67 4.56 -13.96
CA PRO A 310 -14.68 5.58 -13.68
C PRO A 310 -14.43 6.47 -14.91
N PRO A 311 -13.63 7.55 -14.77
CA PRO A 311 -13.02 8.21 -15.92
C PRO A 311 -12.20 7.21 -16.75
N GLU A 312 -12.07 7.48 -18.05
CA GLU A 312 -11.42 6.56 -19.02
C GLU A 312 -12.09 5.16 -19.04
N PRO A 313 -13.42 5.09 -19.27
CA PRO A 313 -14.18 3.83 -19.21
C PRO A 313 -13.73 2.78 -20.23
N GLU A 314 -12.98 3.17 -21.26
CA GLU A 314 -12.29 2.29 -22.20
C GLU A 314 -11.22 1.41 -21.53
N HIS A 315 -10.71 1.79 -20.36
CA HIS A 315 -9.69 1.04 -19.61
C HIS A 315 -10.28 0.11 -18.55
N THR A 316 -11.36 0.52 -17.88
CA THR A 316 -12.01 -0.28 -16.83
C THR A 316 -13.44 0.21 -16.59
N ASP A 317 -14.32 -0.72 -16.22
CA ASP A 317 -15.70 -0.42 -15.80
C ASP A 317 -15.81 -0.10 -14.30
N TYR A 318 -14.72 -0.22 -13.54
CA TYR A 318 -14.73 -0.06 -12.09
C TYR A 318 -13.42 0.51 -11.52
N CYS A 319 -13.54 1.42 -10.54
CA CYS A 319 -12.39 2.03 -9.87
C CYS A 319 -11.92 1.20 -8.66
N TRP A 320 -11.13 0.15 -8.92
CA TRP A 320 -10.60 -0.72 -7.84
C TRP A 320 -9.67 0.00 -6.87
N GLY A 321 -8.80 0.90 -7.34
CA GLY A 321 -7.82 1.60 -6.50
C GLY A 321 -8.30 2.87 -5.82
N GLY A 322 -9.58 3.22 -5.98
CA GLY A 322 -10.12 4.51 -5.54
C GLY A 322 -11.04 4.45 -4.32
N CYS A 323 -12.07 5.30 -4.36
CA CYS A 323 -13.04 5.48 -3.28
C CYS A 323 -13.82 4.21 -2.88
N PRO A 324 -14.22 3.29 -3.80
CA PRO A 324 -14.99 2.11 -3.43
C PRO A 324 -14.25 1.19 -2.44
N GLY A 325 -13.01 0.79 -2.72
CA GLY A 325 -12.26 -0.02 -1.76
C GLY A 325 -11.90 0.75 -0.49
N ALA A 326 -11.82 2.09 -0.54
CA ALA A 326 -11.58 2.90 0.65
C ALA A 326 -12.80 2.94 1.60
N ILE A 327 -14.04 2.85 1.10
CA ILE A 327 -15.21 2.74 1.97
C ILE A 327 -15.29 1.38 2.66
N GLU A 328 -14.84 0.32 1.98
CA GLU A 328 -14.78 -1.02 2.55
C GLU A 328 -13.82 -1.08 3.75
N GLU A 329 -12.62 -0.50 3.61
CA GLU A 329 -11.70 -0.36 4.74
C GLU A 329 -12.27 0.54 5.85
N ALA A 330 -12.96 1.64 5.49
CA ALA A 330 -13.51 2.57 6.46
C ALA A 330 -14.55 1.92 7.38
N ILE A 331 -15.46 1.11 6.83
CA ILE A 331 -16.46 0.42 7.65
C ILE A 331 -15.84 -0.69 8.51
N GLU A 332 -14.81 -1.39 8.03
CA GLU A 332 -14.13 -2.42 8.83
C GLU A 332 -13.35 -1.83 10.01
N ILE A 333 -12.70 -0.67 9.83
CA ILE A 333 -12.10 0.06 10.94
C ILE A 333 -13.17 0.36 12.01
N LEU A 334 -14.37 0.77 11.60
CA LEU A 334 -15.45 1.07 12.54
C LEU A 334 -16.00 -0.18 13.22
N ARG A 335 -16.12 -1.31 12.52
CA ARG A 335 -16.52 -2.61 13.11
C ARG A 335 -15.49 -3.14 14.10
N GLU A 336 -14.21 -2.86 13.88
CA GLU A 336 -13.18 -3.18 14.87
C GLU A 336 -13.25 -2.29 16.12
N TYR A 337 -13.59 -1.01 15.93
CA TYR A 337 -13.62 -0.02 17.00
C TYR A 337 -14.93 0.02 17.81
N ASP A 338 -16.05 -0.28 17.16
CA ASP A 338 -17.40 -0.26 17.72
C ASP A 338 -18.13 -1.53 17.30
N LYS A 339 -18.25 -2.51 18.20
CA LYS A 339 -18.94 -3.77 17.93
C LYS A 339 -20.45 -3.59 17.67
N GLU A 340 -21.01 -2.42 17.98
CA GLU A 340 -22.38 -2.04 17.63
C GLU A 340 -22.46 -1.21 16.34
N CYS A 341 -21.36 -1.11 15.56
CA CYS A 341 -21.27 -0.28 14.36
C CYS A 341 -22.45 -0.52 13.40
N ASP A 342 -22.70 -1.77 13.02
CA ASP A 342 -23.77 -2.11 12.06
C ASP A 342 -25.17 -1.80 12.61
N ALA A 343 -25.40 -2.02 13.91
CA ALA A 343 -26.68 -1.73 14.56
C ALA A 343 -26.95 -0.23 14.66
N LYS A 344 -25.91 0.59 14.84
CA LYS A 344 -26.00 2.05 14.91
C LYS A 344 -26.08 2.70 13.52
N MET A 345 -25.52 2.05 12.50
CA MET A 345 -25.45 2.61 11.15
C MET A 345 -26.87 2.78 10.58
N PRO A 346 -27.30 4.01 10.25
CA PRO A 346 -28.61 4.24 9.66
C PRO A 346 -28.63 3.73 8.21
N ARG A 347 -29.84 3.55 7.68
CA ARG A 347 -30.01 3.28 6.26
C ARG A 347 -29.47 4.46 5.44
N MET A 348 -28.50 4.21 4.57
CA MET A 348 -27.88 5.23 3.73
C MET A 348 -27.40 4.66 2.39
N HIS A 349 -27.10 5.56 1.48
CA HIS A 349 -26.70 5.28 0.12
C HIS A 349 -25.34 5.94 -0.17
N VAL A 350 -24.47 5.21 -0.85
CA VAL A 350 -23.15 5.71 -1.26
C VAL A 350 -22.99 5.51 -2.77
N VAL A 351 -22.58 6.55 -3.48
CA VAL A 351 -22.53 6.57 -4.94
C VAL A 351 -21.14 6.94 -5.43
N PHE A 352 -20.62 6.13 -6.36
CA PHE A 352 -19.29 6.29 -6.95
C PHE A 352 -19.37 6.29 -8.48
N GLY A 353 -18.44 6.99 -9.13
CA GLY A 353 -18.34 7.01 -10.60
C GLY A 353 -19.56 7.59 -11.31
N ALA A 354 -19.65 7.36 -12.61
CA ALA A 354 -20.75 7.81 -13.45
C ALA A 354 -21.94 6.84 -13.37
N TYR A 355 -22.76 6.97 -12.31
CA TYR A 355 -23.90 6.08 -12.08
C TYR A 355 -25.16 6.60 -12.78
N GLU A 356 -25.81 5.75 -13.55
CA GLU A 356 -26.99 6.11 -14.37
C GLU A 356 -28.29 5.41 -13.91
N GLY A 357 -28.20 4.48 -12.96
CA GLY A 357 -29.35 3.74 -12.46
C GLY A 357 -30.20 4.54 -11.46
N PRO A 358 -31.37 4.03 -11.05
CA PRO A 358 -32.16 4.66 -9.99
C PRO A 358 -31.47 4.56 -8.62
N ILE A 359 -31.76 5.52 -7.74
CA ILE A 359 -31.37 5.51 -6.32
C ILE A 359 -32.66 5.51 -5.49
N ASP A 360 -33.00 4.37 -4.90
CA ASP A 360 -34.20 4.19 -4.09
C ASP A 360 -33.97 4.63 -2.64
N ALA A 361 -33.72 5.94 -2.44
CA ALA A 361 -33.56 6.53 -1.12
C ALA A 361 -34.91 7.02 -0.57
N LYS A 362 -35.25 6.59 0.64
CA LYS A 362 -36.49 6.96 1.33
C LYS A 362 -36.33 8.28 2.10
N PRO A 363 -37.44 8.96 2.47
CA PRO A 363 -37.37 10.17 3.29
C PRO A 363 -36.55 9.96 4.58
N GLY A 364 -35.54 10.82 4.77
CA GLY A 364 -34.63 10.76 5.92
C GLY A 364 -33.34 9.97 5.70
N GLU A 365 -33.28 9.12 4.67
CA GLU A 365 -32.05 8.41 4.28
C GLU A 365 -31.07 9.36 3.58
N LYS A 366 -29.78 9.19 3.84
CA LYS A 366 -28.73 10.03 3.25
C LYS A 366 -28.18 9.40 1.98
N VAL A 367 -27.92 10.21 0.96
CA VAL A 367 -27.20 9.81 -0.25
C VAL A 367 -25.87 10.56 -0.32
N VAL A 368 -24.77 9.82 -0.30
CA VAL A 368 -23.42 10.39 -0.30
C VAL A 368 -22.72 10.08 -1.63
N PHE A 369 -22.50 11.10 -2.44
CA PHE A 369 -21.68 11.00 -3.65
C PHE A 369 -20.22 11.15 -3.28
N ILE A 370 -19.38 10.15 -3.59
CA ILE A 370 -17.99 10.10 -3.15
C ILE A 370 -17.04 10.07 -4.35
N GLY A 371 -16.22 11.11 -4.44
CA GLY A 371 -15.18 11.24 -5.43
C GLY A 371 -15.46 12.33 -6.46
N ASP A 372 -14.38 12.91 -7.00
CA ASP A 372 -14.49 13.93 -8.05
C ASP A 372 -15.12 13.39 -9.34
N CYS A 373 -14.99 12.09 -9.60
CA CYS A 373 -15.58 11.41 -10.75
C CYS A 373 -17.06 11.04 -10.59
N ALA A 374 -17.65 11.21 -9.40
CA ALA A 374 -19.05 10.88 -9.18
C ALA A 374 -19.95 11.80 -10.03
N THR A 375 -20.83 11.21 -10.84
CA THR A 375 -21.85 11.93 -11.59
C THR A 375 -23.21 11.24 -11.47
N TYR A 376 -24.27 12.03 -11.57
CA TYR A 376 -25.65 11.53 -11.52
C TYR A 376 -26.63 12.58 -12.08
N LYS A 377 -27.62 12.14 -12.83
CA LYS A 377 -28.76 12.97 -13.25
C LYS A 377 -30.03 12.15 -13.12
N GLY A 378 -30.89 12.53 -12.19
CA GLY A 378 -32.11 11.77 -11.93
C GLY A 378 -32.87 12.27 -10.71
N LYS A 379 -33.99 11.60 -10.42
CA LYS A 379 -34.75 11.87 -9.20
C LYS A 379 -34.16 11.08 -8.03
N ILE A 380 -34.16 11.70 -6.85
CA ILE A 380 -33.93 11.04 -5.56
C ILE A 380 -35.09 11.47 -4.66
N GLY A 381 -36.00 10.53 -4.38
CA GLY A 381 -37.34 10.88 -3.91
C GLY A 381 -38.03 11.83 -4.90
N ASP A 382 -38.54 12.95 -4.39
CA ASP A 382 -39.21 13.98 -5.21
C ASP A 382 -38.26 15.04 -5.79
N GLN A 383 -36.97 15.00 -5.43
CA GLN A 383 -35.99 16.01 -5.82
C GLN A 383 -35.27 15.61 -7.12
N LEU A 384 -35.21 16.53 -8.08
CA LEU A 384 -34.35 16.37 -9.26
C LEU A 384 -32.93 16.77 -8.88
N ILE A 385 -31.99 15.81 -8.96
CA ILE A 385 -30.60 15.97 -8.57
C ILE A 385 -29.72 15.89 -9.82
N SER A 386 -28.76 16.82 -9.91
CA SER A 386 -27.69 16.82 -10.92
C SER A 386 -26.35 16.96 -10.21
N ILE A 387 -25.49 15.95 -10.33
CA ILE A 387 -24.11 15.94 -9.86
C ILE A 387 -23.20 15.89 -11.07
N ASP A 388 -22.48 16.97 -11.32
CA ASP A 388 -21.51 17.06 -12.41
C ASP A 388 -20.12 16.64 -11.96
N SER A 389 -19.34 16.06 -12.89
CA SER A 389 -17.97 15.62 -12.61
C SER A 389 -17.06 16.82 -12.28
N LEU A 390 -16.26 16.66 -11.23
CA LEU A 390 -15.16 17.56 -10.89
C LEU A 390 -13.80 16.94 -11.24
N TYR A 391 -13.80 15.75 -11.84
CA TYR A 391 -12.57 15.04 -12.18
C TYR A 391 -11.71 15.88 -13.12
N ARG A 392 -10.42 15.93 -12.80
CA ARG A 392 -9.38 16.52 -13.63
C ARG A 392 -8.46 15.41 -14.07
N GLU A 393 -8.07 15.43 -15.34
CA GLU A 393 -7.15 14.46 -15.90
C GLU A 393 -5.89 14.36 -15.05
N ARG A 394 -5.49 13.14 -14.72
CA ARG A 394 -4.42 12.89 -13.76
C ARG A 394 -3.03 13.18 -14.32
N SER A 395 -2.87 13.09 -15.64
CA SER A 395 -1.64 13.48 -16.35
C SER A 395 -1.20 14.91 -15.98
N ALA A 396 -2.16 15.82 -15.75
CA ALA A 396 -1.91 17.21 -15.37
C ALA A 396 -1.44 17.41 -13.90
N ARG A 397 -1.49 16.39 -13.04
CA ARG A 397 -0.99 16.51 -11.66
C ARG A 397 0.53 16.37 -11.64
N ASP A 398 1.24 17.46 -11.45
CA ASP A 398 2.70 17.45 -11.41
C ASP A 398 3.25 17.02 -10.01
N PRO A 399 4.08 15.96 -9.91
CA PRO A 399 4.73 15.55 -8.65
C PRO A 399 5.61 16.62 -7.97
N TYR A 400 6.17 17.60 -8.69
CA TYR A 400 6.89 18.74 -8.13
C TYR A 400 5.97 19.68 -7.35
N THR A 401 4.73 19.85 -7.79
CA THR A 401 3.79 20.82 -7.18
C THR A 401 2.79 20.16 -6.22
N ALA A 402 2.78 18.83 -6.18
CA ALA A 402 1.96 18.04 -5.26
C ALA A 402 2.19 18.48 -3.81
N LYS A 403 1.11 18.69 -3.06
CA LYS A 403 1.16 19.14 -1.67
C LYS A 403 0.80 17.99 -0.73
N HIS A 404 1.47 17.95 0.42
CA HIS A 404 1.08 17.07 1.50
C HIS A 404 -0.22 17.60 2.13
N ASP A 405 -1.23 16.74 2.21
CA ASP A 405 -2.47 17.07 2.90
C ASP A 405 -2.32 16.83 4.41
N ASP A 406 -2.46 17.89 5.19
CA ASP A 406 -2.47 17.80 6.63
C ASP A 406 -3.72 17.09 7.14
N VAL A 407 -3.53 16.06 7.97
CA VAL A 407 -4.59 15.23 8.54
C VAL A 407 -5.57 16.02 9.42
N LEU A 408 -5.10 16.97 10.21
CA LEU A 408 -5.95 17.80 11.07
C LEU A 408 -6.78 18.76 10.21
N ALA A 409 -6.15 19.34 9.18
CA ALA A 409 -6.87 20.16 8.20
C ALA A 409 -7.95 19.35 7.47
N LYS A 410 -7.66 18.10 7.09
CA LYS A 410 -8.65 17.16 6.52
C LYS A 410 -9.80 16.88 7.48
N MET A 411 -9.49 16.54 8.73
CA MET A 411 -10.50 16.28 9.76
C MET A 411 -11.43 17.48 9.96
N VAL A 412 -10.88 18.69 10.09
CA VAL A 412 -11.65 19.93 10.22
C VAL A 412 -12.51 20.18 8.99
N LYS A 413 -11.95 20.01 7.79
CA LYS A 413 -12.66 20.19 6.51
C LYS A 413 -13.87 19.26 6.41
N VAL A 414 -13.68 17.96 6.63
CA VAL A 414 -14.77 16.96 6.55
C VAL A 414 -15.83 17.23 7.62
N THR A 415 -15.42 17.43 8.87
CA THR A 415 -16.35 17.68 9.99
C THR A 415 -17.20 18.94 9.72
N THR A 416 -16.57 20.02 9.25
CA THR A 416 -17.27 21.26 8.91
C THR A 416 -18.23 21.07 7.74
N LYS A 417 -17.83 20.31 6.71
CA LYS A 417 -18.69 20.01 5.55
C LYS A 417 -19.94 19.24 5.98
N LEU A 418 -19.76 18.19 6.78
CA LEU A 418 -20.86 17.36 7.27
C LEU A 418 -21.79 18.13 8.23
N ALA A 419 -21.22 19.00 9.07
CA ALA A 419 -22.02 19.88 9.93
C ALA A 419 -22.91 20.84 9.13
N LYS A 420 -22.39 21.41 8.03
CA LYS A 420 -23.17 22.26 7.12
C LYS A 420 -24.25 21.47 6.38
N ALA A 421 -23.93 20.26 5.92
CA ALA A 421 -24.84 19.40 5.17
C ALA A 421 -25.77 18.54 6.06
N ARG A 422 -25.82 18.75 7.38
CA ARG A 422 -26.55 17.90 8.32
C ARG A 422 -28.04 17.74 7.97
N ASN A 423 -28.65 18.79 7.42
CA ASN A 423 -30.06 18.83 7.04
C ASN A 423 -30.30 18.44 5.56
N GLU A 424 -29.24 18.23 4.78
CA GLU A 424 -29.33 17.87 3.37
C GLU A 424 -29.51 16.36 3.22
N SER A 425 -30.40 15.92 2.33
CA SER A 425 -30.59 14.51 1.95
C SER A 425 -29.43 13.99 1.10
N VAL A 426 -28.81 14.88 0.31
CA VAL A 426 -27.72 14.59 -0.61
C VAL A 426 -26.44 15.28 -0.15
N ILE A 427 -25.35 14.54 -0.04
CA ILE A 427 -24.04 15.02 0.40
C ILE A 427 -23.01 14.67 -0.67
N ARG A 428 -22.07 15.59 -0.96
CA ARG A 428 -20.94 15.32 -1.85
C ARG A 428 -19.62 15.33 -1.08
N LEU A 429 -18.81 14.29 -1.24
CA LEU A 429 -17.41 14.24 -0.82
C LEU A 429 -16.50 14.37 -2.04
N GLU A 430 -15.62 15.37 -2.02
CA GLU A 430 -14.70 15.70 -3.11
C GLU A 430 -13.32 15.15 -2.80
N GLY A 431 -12.63 14.69 -3.84
CA GLY A 431 -11.32 14.07 -3.76
C GLY A 431 -11.17 12.96 -4.80
N CYS A 432 -9.92 12.69 -5.18
CA CYS A 432 -9.59 11.57 -6.05
C CYS A 432 -8.22 11.02 -5.59
N PRO A 433 -8.19 9.91 -4.84
CA PRO A 433 -9.33 9.32 -4.12
C PRO A 433 -9.76 10.18 -2.91
N VAL A 434 -10.99 9.98 -2.42
CA VAL A 434 -11.39 10.39 -1.06
C VAL A 434 -10.80 9.37 -0.09
N SER A 435 -9.95 9.81 0.85
CA SER A 435 -9.15 8.90 1.66
C SER A 435 -9.99 8.08 2.66
N VAL A 436 -9.48 6.92 3.08
CA VAL A 436 -10.12 6.07 4.12
C VAL A 436 -10.47 6.90 5.36
N ALA A 437 -9.59 7.80 5.80
CA ALA A 437 -9.84 8.65 6.96
C ALA A 437 -11.04 9.58 6.80
N GLU A 438 -11.19 10.21 5.64
CA GLU A 438 -12.33 11.09 5.34
C GLU A 438 -13.65 10.30 5.31
N GLN A 439 -13.60 9.06 4.82
CA GLN A 439 -14.75 8.18 4.77
C GLN A 439 -15.13 7.62 6.16
N VAL A 440 -14.14 7.28 7.00
CA VAL A 440 -14.38 6.92 8.42
C VAL A 440 -15.08 8.07 9.14
N LEU A 441 -14.58 9.31 9.01
CA LEU A 441 -15.21 10.48 9.64
C LEU A 441 -16.64 10.72 9.15
N THR A 442 -16.89 10.44 7.87
CA THR A 442 -18.24 10.53 7.29
C THR A 442 -19.17 9.49 7.91
N LEU A 443 -18.77 8.23 7.93
CA LEU A 443 -19.56 7.14 8.52
C LEU A 443 -19.80 7.34 10.02
N VAL A 444 -18.80 7.82 10.77
CA VAL A 444 -18.96 8.19 12.19
C VAL A 444 -20.02 9.27 12.38
N THR A 445 -19.94 10.34 11.59
CA THR A 445 -20.83 11.50 11.74
C THR A 445 -22.27 11.14 11.41
N LEU A 446 -22.47 10.34 10.36
CA LEU A 446 -23.80 9.90 9.93
C LEU A 446 -24.34 8.76 10.80
N GLY A 447 -23.46 7.85 11.23
CA GLY A 447 -23.78 6.62 11.96
C GLY A 447 -23.86 6.74 13.47
N LYS A 448 -23.42 7.86 14.06
CA LYS A 448 -23.24 8.02 15.52
C LYS A 448 -22.42 6.87 16.14
N THR A 449 -21.52 6.26 15.37
CA THR A 449 -20.60 5.22 15.86
C THR A 449 -19.48 5.87 16.68
N LYS A 450 -18.75 5.07 17.46
CA LYS A 450 -17.54 5.59 18.13
C LYS A 450 -16.53 6.11 17.11
N ASN A 451 -15.93 7.27 17.39
CA ASN A 451 -14.91 7.85 16.53
C ASN A 451 -13.51 7.35 16.93
N PRO A 452 -12.81 6.57 16.08
CA PRO A 452 -11.48 6.09 16.39
C PRO A 452 -10.44 7.22 16.52
N TYR A 453 -10.65 8.36 15.84
CA TYR A 453 -9.72 9.49 15.86
C TYR A 453 -9.81 10.36 17.11
N PHE A 454 -10.87 10.23 17.93
CA PHE A 454 -11.02 10.98 19.19
C PHE A 454 -10.84 10.10 20.43
N ALA A 455 -10.40 8.86 20.24
CA ALA A 455 -10.00 8.00 21.35
C ALA A 455 -8.81 8.60 22.08
N ALA A 456 -8.90 8.78 23.40
CA ALA A 456 -7.92 9.54 24.17
C ALA A 456 -6.49 8.98 24.05
N ASP A 457 -6.35 7.65 24.00
CA ASP A 457 -5.10 6.93 23.79
C ASP A 457 -4.53 7.16 22.38
N GLN A 458 -5.38 7.08 21.34
CA GLN A 458 -4.96 7.29 19.95
C GLN A 458 -4.56 8.74 19.67
N VAL A 459 -5.31 9.71 20.22
CA VAL A 459 -5.05 11.14 20.04
C VAL A 459 -3.69 11.53 20.63
N LEU A 460 -3.36 11.02 21.81
CA LEU A 460 -2.11 11.35 22.48
C LEU A 460 -0.91 10.82 21.70
N GLU A 461 -0.94 9.53 21.33
CA GLU A 461 0.14 8.89 20.57
C GLU A 461 0.29 9.52 19.18
N PHE A 462 -0.82 9.81 18.51
CA PHE A 462 -0.81 10.49 17.21
C PHE A 462 -0.15 11.87 17.31
N ASN A 463 -0.59 12.73 18.24
CA ASN A 463 -0.07 14.08 18.37
C ASN A 463 1.42 14.09 18.74
N LYS A 464 1.84 13.22 19.65
CA LYS A 464 3.25 13.06 20.03
C LYS A 464 4.10 12.67 18.82
N ALA A 465 3.68 11.67 18.06
CA ALA A 465 4.39 11.21 16.87
C ALA A 465 4.39 12.26 15.75
N TYR A 466 3.27 12.96 15.54
CA TYR A 466 3.13 14.02 14.56
C TYR A 466 4.05 15.21 14.87
N VAL A 467 4.07 15.70 16.11
CA VAL A 467 4.98 16.79 16.52
C VAL A 467 6.45 16.38 16.37
N ALA A 468 6.79 15.15 16.78
CA ALA A 468 8.16 14.62 16.60
C ALA A 468 8.57 14.57 15.12
N TRP A 469 7.67 14.10 14.24
CA TRP A 469 7.87 14.10 12.80
C TRP A 469 8.10 15.51 12.25
N ARG A 470 7.20 16.45 12.56
CA ARG A 470 7.33 17.85 12.10
C ARG A 470 8.61 18.51 12.60
N GLY A 471 9.02 18.22 13.83
CA GLY A 471 10.28 18.68 14.41
C GLY A 471 11.49 18.12 13.65
N ALA A 472 11.52 16.82 13.37
CA ALA A 472 12.60 16.18 12.61
C ALA A 472 12.72 16.76 11.19
N SER A 473 11.60 16.96 10.50
CA SER A 473 11.57 17.60 9.17
C SER A 473 12.08 19.05 9.22
N LEU A 474 11.72 19.81 10.26
CA LEU A 474 12.19 21.19 10.44
C LEU A 474 13.70 21.25 10.65
N VAL A 475 14.25 20.39 11.51
CA VAL A 475 15.70 20.31 11.76
C VAL A 475 16.47 20.03 10.47
N LYS A 476 16.01 19.08 9.66
CA LYS A 476 16.64 18.76 8.36
C LYS A 476 16.59 19.96 7.40
N ARG A 477 15.45 20.66 7.34
CA ARG A 477 15.31 21.88 6.52
C ARG A 477 16.25 22.99 6.99
N LEU A 478 16.37 23.21 8.29
CA LEU A 478 17.29 24.20 8.88
C LEU A 478 18.76 23.84 8.62
N ALA A 479 19.08 22.56 8.51
CA ALA A 479 20.39 22.05 8.11
C ALA A 479 20.65 22.13 6.58
N GLY A 480 19.82 22.86 5.83
CA GLY A 480 19.99 23.06 4.39
C GLY A 480 19.63 21.85 3.52
N LYS A 481 18.94 20.84 4.07
CA LYS A 481 18.48 19.66 3.31
C LYS A 481 17.04 19.87 2.85
N PRO A 482 16.78 20.21 1.58
CA PRO A 482 15.42 20.35 1.08
C PRO A 482 14.71 18.99 1.07
N TYR A 483 13.40 19.00 1.29
CA TYR A 483 12.60 17.78 1.31
C TYR A 483 12.47 17.13 -0.08
N GLN A 484 12.22 17.91 -1.13
CA GLN A 484 12.27 17.43 -2.52
C GLN A 484 13.56 17.91 -3.18
N VAL A 485 14.28 17.00 -3.81
CA VAL A 485 15.51 17.27 -4.58
C VAL A 485 15.22 16.95 -6.03
N HIS A 486 15.22 17.98 -6.87
CA HIS A 486 14.86 17.88 -8.29
C HIS A 486 16.09 17.50 -9.13
N GLY A 487 15.85 16.85 -10.26
CA GLY A 487 16.87 16.40 -11.20
C GLY A 487 17.48 15.04 -10.84
N ALA A 488 18.31 14.54 -11.75
CA ALA A 488 18.92 13.21 -11.63
C ALA A 488 19.67 13.04 -10.30
N CYS A 489 19.42 11.92 -9.63
CA CYS A 489 20.14 11.54 -8.41
C CYS A 489 21.08 10.36 -8.67
N SER A 490 22.14 10.25 -7.85
CA SER A 490 22.95 9.03 -7.85
C SER A 490 22.13 7.86 -7.34
N ARG A 491 22.30 6.70 -7.99
CA ARG A 491 21.57 5.48 -7.69
C ARG A 491 22.53 4.39 -7.21
N GLY A 492 22.06 3.59 -6.27
CA GLY A 492 22.80 2.41 -5.81
C GLY A 492 22.64 1.24 -6.78
N GLU A 493 23.41 0.17 -6.53
CA GLU A 493 23.43 -1.01 -7.41
C GLU A 493 22.08 -1.74 -7.54
N ALA A 494 21.15 -1.54 -6.59
CA ALA A 494 19.82 -2.13 -6.64
C ALA A 494 18.88 -1.46 -7.66
N ALA A 495 19.28 -0.34 -8.26
CA ALA A 495 18.55 0.23 -9.39
C ALA A 495 18.47 -0.78 -10.56
N PRO A 496 17.29 -1.00 -11.18
CA PRO A 496 17.20 -1.89 -12.33
C PRO A 496 18.07 -1.41 -13.49
N GLU A 497 18.69 -2.36 -14.19
CA GLU A 497 19.28 -2.09 -15.51
C GLU A 497 18.14 -1.93 -16.52
N LEU A 498 17.95 -0.71 -17.01
CA LEU A 498 16.98 -0.41 -18.05
C LEU A 498 17.66 -0.53 -19.42
N PRO A 499 16.94 -0.91 -20.50
CA PRO A 499 17.44 -0.77 -21.85
C PRO A 499 17.95 0.65 -22.09
N ALA A 500 19.03 0.81 -22.85
CA ALA A 500 19.58 2.13 -23.16
C ALA A 500 18.51 3.05 -23.77
N GLU A 501 18.44 4.31 -23.31
CA GLU A 501 17.49 5.29 -23.81
C GLU A 501 17.65 5.49 -25.33
N PRO A 502 16.54 5.65 -26.08
CA PRO A 502 16.62 6.36 -27.35
C PRO A 502 17.05 7.81 -27.07
N PRO A 503 17.85 8.44 -27.96
CA PRO A 503 18.34 9.79 -27.74
C PRO A 503 17.19 10.78 -27.52
N SER A 504 17.35 11.70 -26.56
CA SER A 504 16.38 12.74 -26.27
C SER A 504 16.01 13.52 -27.53
N PRO A 505 14.72 13.83 -27.78
CA PRO A 505 14.35 14.80 -28.80
C PRO A 505 14.98 16.16 -28.47
N PRO A 506 15.44 16.92 -29.48
CA PRO A 506 16.06 18.21 -29.25
C PRO A 506 15.10 19.13 -28.47
N ALA A 507 15.66 19.91 -27.55
CA ALA A 507 14.91 20.90 -26.80
C ALA A 507 14.19 21.83 -27.80
N ALA A 508 12.87 21.96 -27.65
CA ALA A 508 12.12 22.97 -28.40
C ALA A 508 12.60 24.35 -27.95
N GLU A 509 13.16 25.12 -28.90
CA GLU A 509 13.60 26.51 -28.72
C GLU A 509 12.45 27.47 -28.45
#